data_AF-A0A352WY70-F1
#
_entry.id   AF-A0A352WY70-F1
#
_cell.length_a   1.000
_cell.length_b   1.000
_cell.length_c   1.000
_cell.angle_alpha   90.00
_cell.angle_beta   90.00
_cell.angle_gamma   90.00
#
_symmetry.space_group_name_H-M   'P 1'
#
loop_
_entity.id
_entity.type
_entity.pdbx_description
1 polymer ?
#
loop_
_entity_poly.entity_id
_entity_poly.type
_entity_poly.pdbx_seq_one_letter_code
_entity_poly.pdbx_strand_id
1 'polypeptide(L)'
;MKRLLTLLLAGVLAAGALSACGSVSKKETNTAPTDAPLPTYATSSKSAGADSAEDDPEAVSSNASDEERKGEDSIGTLSDYVKNARETVIVQGGGTEKRCRIPKILLDSSDAKAANSEITAKYGEIFDAPDRHSYIISLDYEAYLYDKFLSVYINCRVDGGNSDGLCFCFDVTTGKVLGSETLCSMLGRDYNTVLGKLKDNLTSYYDKKFSMLQDNDEMRSQTLADSNVDSSKMFLNESHQLMAMVNIYAAVGGGQWVETISAE
;
A
#
# COMPACT_ATOMS: atom_id res chain seq x y z
N MET A 1 -19.09 41.69 26.34
CA MET A 1 -18.33 40.83 27.27
C MET A 1 -19.16 39.61 27.62
N LYS A 2 -18.64 38.43 27.24
CA LYS A 2 -18.91 37.05 27.72
C LYS A 2 -20.37 36.63 27.98
N ARG A 3 -20.97 35.96 27.00
CA ARG A 3 -21.98 34.91 27.24
C ARG A 3 -21.22 33.59 27.38
N LEU A 4 -21.27 32.99 28.56
CA LEU A 4 -20.73 31.66 28.85
C LEU A 4 -21.85 30.66 28.52
N LEU A 5 -21.63 29.83 27.50
CA LEU A 5 -22.53 28.74 27.13
C LEU A 5 -22.03 27.47 27.83
N THR A 6 -22.86 26.96 28.74
CA THR A 6 -22.73 25.66 29.40
C THR A 6 -23.14 24.57 28.41
N LEU A 7 -22.29 23.57 28.19
CA LEU A 7 -22.69 22.33 27.52
C LEU A 7 -22.16 21.14 28.34
N LEU A 8 -23.12 20.46 28.97
CA LEU A 8 -22.99 19.19 29.66
C LEU A 8 -22.65 18.09 28.64
N LEU A 9 -21.56 17.36 28.88
CA LEU A 9 -21.29 16.09 28.23
C LEU A 9 -21.76 14.97 29.18
N ALA A 10 -22.87 14.33 28.84
CA ALA A 10 -23.41 13.20 29.58
C ALA A 10 -22.65 11.93 29.16
N GLY A 11 -21.90 11.35 30.10
CA GLY A 11 -21.27 10.05 29.97
C GLY A 11 -22.28 8.92 30.19
N VAL A 12 -22.21 7.91 29.33
CA VAL A 12 -22.75 6.57 29.56
C VAL A 12 -21.69 5.58 29.12
N LEU A 13 -20.88 5.10 30.07
CA LEU A 13 -20.04 3.92 29.91
C LEU A 13 -20.67 2.80 30.73
N ALA A 14 -21.35 1.89 30.03
CA ALA A 14 -21.81 0.63 30.58
C ALA A 14 -20.66 -0.38 30.51
N ALA A 15 -20.13 -0.75 31.68
CA ALA A 15 -19.12 -1.78 31.84
C ALA A 15 -19.75 -3.17 31.68
N GLY A 16 -19.34 -3.91 30.66
CA GLY A 16 -19.58 -5.34 30.51
C GLY A 16 -18.29 -6.10 30.76
N ALA A 17 -18.17 -6.73 31.93
CA ALA A 17 -17.06 -7.60 32.30
C ALA A 17 -17.14 -8.93 31.52
N LEU A 18 -16.08 -9.30 30.79
CA LEU A 18 -15.89 -10.65 30.27
C LEU A 18 -14.81 -11.37 31.08
N SER A 19 -15.20 -12.54 31.57
CA SER A 19 -14.40 -13.46 32.37
C SER A 19 -13.27 -14.09 31.55
N ALA A 20 -12.07 -14.08 32.12
CA ALA A 20 -10.91 -14.84 31.68
C ALA A 20 -10.89 -16.22 32.37
N CYS A 21 -10.62 -17.28 31.60
CA CYS A 21 -10.13 -18.56 32.12
C CYS A 21 -9.42 -19.38 31.02
N GLY A 22 -8.14 -19.66 31.27
CA GLY A 22 -7.36 -20.82 30.80
C GLY A 22 -6.88 -20.78 29.34
N SER A 23 -5.68 -21.22 28.98
CA SER A 23 -4.56 -21.79 29.72
C SER A 23 -3.36 -21.90 28.77
N VAL A 24 -2.19 -21.60 29.32
CA VAL A 24 -0.85 -21.76 28.74
C VAL A 24 -0.60 -23.22 28.33
N SER A 25 0.03 -23.44 27.17
CA SER A 25 0.83 -24.65 26.95
C SER A 25 2.12 -24.32 26.18
N LYS A 26 3.22 -24.26 26.94
CA LYS A 26 4.60 -24.30 26.44
C LYS A 26 4.88 -25.69 25.84
N LYS A 27 5.61 -25.72 24.72
CA LYS A 27 6.50 -26.84 24.38
C LYS A 27 7.76 -26.28 23.71
N GLU A 28 8.84 -26.24 24.48
CA GLU A 28 10.22 -26.23 23.97
C GLU A 28 10.59 -27.67 23.59
N THR A 29 11.31 -27.91 22.49
CA THR A 29 12.75 -28.24 22.52
C THR A 29 13.33 -28.51 21.12
N ASN A 30 14.40 -27.77 20.81
CA ASN A 30 15.67 -28.14 20.16
C ASN A 30 15.73 -29.23 19.08
N THR A 31 16.28 -28.91 17.90
CA THR A 31 17.70 -29.21 17.52
C THR A 31 17.98 -28.77 16.07
N ALA A 32 19.07 -28.03 15.86
CA ALA A 32 19.84 -27.95 14.62
C ALA A 32 21.17 -28.72 14.86
N PRO A 33 22.11 -28.89 13.90
CA PRO A 33 22.15 -28.49 12.49
C PRO A 33 22.61 -29.64 11.55
N THR A 34 22.57 -29.45 10.23
CA THR A 34 23.43 -30.23 9.31
C THR A 34 23.82 -29.40 8.10
N ASP A 35 25.12 -29.16 8.00
CA ASP A 35 25.85 -28.66 6.82
C ASP A 35 25.68 -29.59 5.62
N ALA A 36 25.50 -29.03 4.42
CA ALA A 36 26.36 -29.34 3.28
C ALA A 36 26.25 -28.26 2.18
N PRO A 37 27.34 -27.98 1.44
CA PRO A 37 27.52 -26.78 0.62
C PRO A 37 27.20 -27.02 -0.86
N LEU A 38 27.17 -25.95 -1.67
CA LEU A 38 27.47 -25.88 -3.13
C LEU A 38 27.12 -24.46 -3.64
N PRO A 39 27.67 -23.97 -4.77
CA PRO A 39 29.05 -24.02 -5.27
C PRO A 39 29.66 -22.62 -5.50
N THR A 40 30.98 -22.62 -5.57
CA THR A 40 31.87 -21.58 -6.09
C THR A 40 31.60 -21.26 -7.56
N TYR A 41 31.52 -19.97 -7.91
CA TYR A 41 31.89 -19.48 -9.24
C TYR A 41 33.03 -18.48 -9.09
N ALA A 42 34.15 -18.84 -9.72
CA ALA A 42 35.30 -17.97 -9.91
C ALA A 42 35.35 -17.51 -11.37
N THR A 43 36.07 -16.39 -11.55
CA THR A 43 36.81 -15.97 -12.75
C THR A 43 36.13 -15.01 -13.74
N SER A 44 36.37 -13.72 -13.49
CA SER A 44 37.17 -12.80 -14.34
C SER A 44 37.38 -13.15 -15.82
N SER A 45 37.14 -12.16 -16.70
CA SER A 45 38.07 -11.82 -17.77
C SER A 45 38.12 -10.32 -18.03
N LYS A 46 39.34 -9.78 -17.95
CA LYS A 46 39.81 -8.46 -18.35
C LYS A 46 40.35 -8.55 -19.78
N SER A 47 40.06 -7.57 -20.64
CA SER A 47 41.04 -7.14 -21.65
C SER A 47 40.84 -5.67 -22.00
N ALA A 48 41.97 -4.97 -22.04
CA ALA A 48 42.13 -3.56 -22.31
C ALA A 48 42.17 -3.25 -23.82
N GLY A 49 41.97 -1.98 -24.17
CA GLY A 49 42.29 -1.42 -25.48
C GLY A 49 41.96 0.07 -25.52
N ALA A 50 42.97 0.90 -25.30
CA ALA A 50 42.96 2.34 -25.58
C ALA A 50 42.97 2.59 -27.10
N ASP A 51 42.42 3.69 -27.59
CA ASP A 51 43.20 4.91 -27.95
C ASP A 51 42.40 5.87 -28.87
N SER A 52 42.39 7.13 -28.44
CA SER A 52 42.40 8.43 -29.17
C SER A 52 41.54 8.77 -30.41
N ALA A 53 40.83 9.91 -30.22
CA ALA A 53 40.84 11.16 -30.99
C ALA A 53 40.02 11.34 -32.30
N GLU A 54 39.07 12.28 -32.18
CA GLU A 54 38.78 13.45 -33.06
C GLU A 54 38.87 13.29 -34.59
N ASP A 55 37.72 13.33 -35.27
CA ASP A 55 37.37 14.41 -36.23
C ASP A 55 35.92 14.24 -36.71
N ASP A 56 35.21 15.37 -36.84
CA ASP A 56 33.84 15.57 -37.33
C ASP A 56 33.93 16.65 -38.43
N PRO A 57 32.93 16.96 -39.27
CA PRO A 57 31.85 16.18 -39.88
C PRO A 57 31.90 16.26 -41.43
N GLU A 58 31.29 15.30 -42.15
CA GLU A 58 30.62 15.66 -43.42
C GLU A 58 29.27 14.96 -43.58
N ALA A 59 28.30 15.79 -43.96
CA ALA A 59 26.90 15.45 -44.14
C ALA A 59 26.68 14.57 -45.36
N VAL A 60 26.03 13.42 -45.16
CA VAL A 60 25.38 12.67 -46.23
C VAL A 60 23.90 12.54 -45.90
N SER A 61 23.13 13.37 -46.59
CA SER A 61 21.69 13.23 -46.79
C SER A 61 21.43 11.89 -47.49
N SER A 62 20.71 11.00 -46.82
CA SER A 62 20.03 9.88 -47.48
C SER A 62 18.61 9.78 -46.95
N ASN A 63 17.66 10.03 -47.86
CA ASN A 63 16.28 9.64 -47.73
C ASN A 63 16.23 8.11 -47.60
N ALA A 64 16.01 7.62 -46.38
CA ALA A 64 15.47 6.30 -46.14
C ALA A 64 14.04 6.49 -45.65
N SER A 65 13.10 6.20 -46.54
CA SER A 65 11.74 5.82 -46.20
C SER A 65 11.81 4.54 -45.37
N ASP A 66 11.83 4.68 -44.05
CA ASP A 66 11.75 3.55 -43.14
C ASP A 66 10.30 3.13 -42.94
N GLU A 67 10.03 1.98 -43.53
CA GLU A 67 8.94 1.07 -43.26
C GLU A 67 8.68 0.91 -41.75
N GLU A 68 7.39 0.81 -41.43
CA GLU A 68 6.81 0.17 -40.25
C GLU A 68 7.80 -0.27 -39.15
N ARG A 69 7.98 0.58 -38.13
CA ARG A 69 8.36 0.14 -36.78
C ARG A 69 7.24 -0.75 -36.22
N LYS A 70 7.25 -2.02 -36.58
CA LYS A 70 6.51 -3.07 -35.87
C LYS A 70 7.20 -3.36 -34.55
N GLY A 71 6.46 -3.19 -33.45
CA GLY A 71 6.72 -3.87 -32.17
C GLY A 71 7.50 -3.06 -31.15
N GLU A 72 7.05 -1.86 -30.82
CA GLU A 72 7.25 -1.36 -29.45
C GLU A 72 6.09 -1.94 -28.64
N ASP A 73 6.38 -2.82 -27.68
CA ASP A 73 5.41 -3.36 -26.73
C ASP A 73 4.83 -2.19 -25.93
N SER A 74 3.82 -1.52 -26.48
CA SER A 74 3.20 -0.38 -25.83
C SER A 74 2.53 -0.89 -24.57
N ILE A 75 3.06 -0.53 -23.41
CA ILE A 75 2.38 -0.74 -22.14
C ILE A 75 1.04 0.00 -22.27
N GLY A 76 -0.07 -0.75 -22.21
CA GLY A 76 -1.41 -0.21 -22.43
C GLY A 76 -1.78 0.94 -21.48
N THR A 77 -3.01 1.41 -21.57
CA THR A 77 -3.55 2.45 -20.70
C THR A 77 -4.07 1.88 -19.37
N LEU A 78 -4.26 2.73 -18.35
CA LEU A 78 -4.80 2.29 -17.06
C LEU A 78 -6.16 1.55 -17.18
N SER A 79 -7.01 1.96 -18.12
CA SER A 79 -8.31 1.33 -18.37
C SER A 79 -8.22 -0.09 -18.92
N ASP A 80 -7.06 -0.47 -19.50
CA ASP A 80 -6.81 -1.83 -19.94
C ASP A 80 -6.59 -2.78 -18.77
N TYR A 81 -6.21 -2.24 -17.60
CA TYR A 81 -5.82 -3.03 -16.43
C TYR A 81 -6.77 -2.92 -15.24
N VAL A 82 -7.53 -1.83 -15.09
CA VAL A 82 -8.42 -1.64 -13.93
C VAL A 82 -9.73 -0.99 -14.34
N LYS A 83 -10.84 -1.46 -13.77
CA LYS A 83 -12.17 -0.84 -13.87
C LYS A 83 -12.96 -0.98 -12.58
N ASN A 84 -14.08 -0.26 -12.46
CA ASN A 84 -15.04 -0.51 -11.37
C ASN A 84 -15.59 -1.93 -11.49
N ALA A 85 -15.46 -2.74 -10.42
CA ALA A 85 -16.12 -4.04 -10.33
C ALA A 85 -17.56 -3.89 -9.86
N ARG A 86 -17.73 -3.11 -8.80
CA ARG A 86 -19.01 -2.79 -8.16
C ARG A 86 -18.98 -1.34 -7.73
N GLU A 87 -20.13 -0.71 -7.78
CA GLU A 87 -20.32 0.68 -7.42
C GLU A 87 -21.73 0.86 -6.87
N THR A 88 -21.86 1.63 -5.80
CA THR A 88 -23.14 2.00 -5.20
C THR A 88 -23.05 3.40 -4.61
N VAL A 89 -24.20 4.00 -4.30
CA VAL A 89 -24.30 5.26 -3.60
C VAL A 89 -25.02 5.02 -2.29
N ILE A 90 -24.36 5.34 -1.17
CA ILE A 90 -24.92 5.25 0.16
C ILE A 90 -25.41 6.64 0.55
N VAL A 91 -26.67 6.75 0.96
CA VAL A 91 -27.23 8.00 1.50
C VAL A 91 -27.19 7.92 3.02
N GLN A 92 -26.35 8.73 3.65
CA GLN A 92 -26.27 8.82 5.11
C GLN A 92 -27.34 9.77 5.68
N GLY A 93 -27.61 9.66 6.99
CA GLY A 93 -28.54 10.56 7.69
C GLY A 93 -28.20 12.02 7.43
N GLY A 94 -29.17 12.78 6.91
CA GLY A 94 -28.97 14.17 6.46
C GLY A 94 -28.85 14.34 4.93
N GLY A 95 -28.96 13.27 4.15
CA GLY A 95 -29.04 13.33 2.68
C GLY A 95 -27.68 13.43 1.97
N THR A 96 -26.57 13.23 2.70
CA THR A 96 -25.24 13.17 2.10
C THR A 96 -25.07 11.85 1.34
N GLU A 97 -24.90 11.95 0.03
CA GLU A 97 -24.58 10.82 -0.84
C GLU A 97 -23.08 10.55 -0.83
N LYS A 98 -22.71 9.28 -0.67
CA LYS A 98 -21.33 8.81 -0.77
C LYS A 98 -21.22 7.66 -1.73
N ARG A 99 -20.40 7.85 -2.75
CA ARG A 99 -20.07 6.82 -3.73
C ARG A 99 -19.13 5.80 -3.09
N CYS A 100 -19.52 4.53 -3.15
CA CYS A 100 -18.69 3.42 -2.73
C CYS A 100 -18.34 2.58 -3.96
N ARG A 101 -17.05 2.32 -4.20
CA ARG A 101 -16.59 1.51 -5.34
C ARG A 101 -15.40 0.63 -4.96
N ILE A 102 -15.34 -0.53 -5.63
CA ILE A 102 -14.19 -1.45 -5.55
C ILE A 102 -13.66 -1.78 -6.95
N PRO A 103 -12.34 -1.98 -7.11
CA PRO A 103 -11.74 -2.25 -8.40
C PRO A 103 -11.91 -3.70 -8.83
N LYS A 104 -11.85 -3.91 -10.15
CA LYS A 104 -11.52 -5.19 -10.78
C LYS A 104 -10.22 -5.02 -11.54
N ILE A 105 -9.23 -5.83 -11.21
CA ILE A 105 -7.95 -5.94 -11.89
C ILE A 105 -8.11 -6.89 -13.08
N LEU A 106 -7.74 -6.44 -14.27
CA LEU A 106 -8.04 -7.08 -15.56
C LEU A 106 -6.88 -7.88 -16.14
N LEU A 107 -5.72 -7.87 -15.48
CA LEU A 107 -4.58 -8.73 -15.82
C LEU A 107 -5.03 -10.21 -15.81
N ASP A 108 -4.74 -10.95 -16.87
CA ASP A 108 -4.99 -12.39 -16.91
C ASP A 108 -3.86 -13.16 -16.20
N SER A 109 -3.83 -13.05 -14.88
CA SER A 109 -2.85 -13.73 -14.04
C SER A 109 -3.50 -14.39 -12.82
N SER A 110 -2.80 -15.37 -12.25
CA SER A 110 -3.19 -15.97 -10.96
C SER A 110 -3.29 -14.93 -9.86
N ASP A 111 -2.34 -13.99 -9.84
CA ASP A 111 -2.20 -13.01 -8.77
C ASP A 111 -3.31 -11.96 -8.86
N ALA A 112 -3.70 -11.55 -10.07
CA ALA A 112 -4.84 -10.65 -10.26
C ALA A 112 -6.17 -11.33 -9.89
N LYS A 113 -6.32 -12.63 -10.17
CA LYS A 113 -7.47 -13.43 -9.72
C LYS A 113 -7.51 -13.53 -8.19
N ALA A 114 -6.37 -13.73 -7.54
CA ALA A 114 -6.26 -13.75 -6.08
C ALA A 114 -6.61 -12.39 -5.47
N ALA A 115 -6.03 -11.29 -5.99
CA ALA A 115 -6.32 -9.93 -5.52
C ALA A 115 -7.81 -9.57 -5.67
N ASN A 116 -8.41 -9.86 -6.83
CA ASN A 116 -9.85 -9.66 -7.04
C ASN A 116 -10.71 -10.47 -6.06
N SER A 117 -10.28 -11.69 -5.72
CA SER A 117 -10.97 -12.53 -4.75
C SER A 117 -10.86 -11.97 -3.33
N GLU A 118 -9.67 -11.47 -2.95
CA GLU A 118 -9.44 -10.80 -1.66
C GLU A 118 -10.26 -9.53 -1.52
N ILE A 119 -10.27 -8.67 -2.56
CA ILE A 119 -11.10 -7.45 -2.62
C ILE A 119 -12.58 -7.81 -2.43
N THR A 120 -13.06 -8.82 -3.14
CA THR A 120 -14.46 -9.25 -3.08
C THR A 120 -14.80 -9.86 -1.72
N ALA A 121 -13.92 -10.69 -1.16
CA ALA A 121 -14.13 -11.29 0.16
C ALA A 121 -14.19 -10.22 1.25
N LYS A 122 -13.35 -9.19 1.15
CA LYS A 122 -13.22 -8.15 2.17
C LYS A 122 -14.31 -7.09 2.09
N TYR A 123 -14.69 -6.67 0.88
CA TYR A 123 -15.59 -5.53 0.68
C TYR A 123 -16.91 -5.88 -0.03
N GLY A 124 -17.07 -7.11 -0.52
CA GLY A 124 -18.25 -7.54 -1.29
C GLY A 124 -19.55 -7.43 -0.50
N GLU A 125 -19.53 -7.83 0.78
CA GLU A 125 -20.71 -7.81 1.64
C GLU A 125 -21.32 -6.41 1.78
N ILE A 126 -20.49 -5.35 1.70
CA ILE A 126 -20.98 -3.96 1.69
C ILE A 126 -22.01 -3.81 0.57
N PHE A 127 -21.78 -4.32 -0.62
CA PHE A 127 -22.72 -4.14 -1.73
C PHE A 127 -23.87 -5.15 -1.72
N ASP A 128 -23.78 -6.25 -0.97
CA ASP A 128 -24.79 -7.30 -0.89
C ASP A 128 -25.80 -7.08 0.24
N ALA A 129 -25.42 -6.36 1.30
CA ALA A 129 -26.24 -6.11 2.49
C ALA A 129 -26.35 -4.59 2.78
N PRO A 130 -27.18 -3.85 2.01
CA PRO A 130 -27.27 -2.40 2.13
C PRO A 130 -27.85 -1.89 3.45
N ASP A 131 -28.58 -2.72 4.18
CA ASP A 131 -29.04 -2.46 5.54
C ASP A 131 -27.87 -2.36 6.56
N ARG A 132 -26.70 -2.90 6.21
CA ARG A 132 -25.47 -2.82 7.01
C ARG A 132 -24.61 -1.60 6.65
N HIS A 133 -25.07 -0.71 5.77
CA HIS A 133 -24.30 0.47 5.36
C HIS A 133 -24.11 1.54 6.43
N SER A 134 -24.84 1.47 7.54
CA SER A 134 -24.87 2.54 8.55
C SER A 134 -23.50 2.84 9.17
N TYR A 135 -22.54 1.91 9.10
CA TYR A 135 -21.19 2.10 9.62
C TYR A 135 -20.14 2.40 8.54
N ILE A 136 -20.45 2.40 7.23
CA ILE A 136 -19.45 2.74 6.19
C ILE A 136 -19.41 4.25 6.02
N ILE A 137 -18.26 4.87 6.33
CA ILE A 137 -18.01 6.30 6.06
C ILE A 137 -17.59 6.50 4.62
N SER A 138 -16.72 5.66 4.06
CA SER A 138 -16.30 5.70 2.65
C SER A 138 -15.67 4.38 2.24
N LEU A 139 -15.84 3.98 0.99
CA LEU A 139 -15.10 2.88 0.38
C LEU A 139 -14.73 3.29 -1.03
N ASP A 140 -13.45 3.57 -1.25
CA ASP A 140 -12.98 4.01 -2.55
C ASP A 140 -11.64 3.36 -2.90
N TYR A 141 -11.27 3.41 -4.18
CA TYR A 141 -9.98 3.00 -4.67
C TYR A 141 -9.39 4.01 -5.64
N GLU A 142 -8.08 4.01 -5.70
CA GLU A 142 -7.32 4.68 -6.75
C GLU A 142 -6.38 3.68 -7.40
N ALA A 143 -6.07 3.94 -8.66
CA ALA A 143 -5.15 3.13 -9.43
C ALA A 143 -4.27 4.01 -10.29
N TYR A 144 -3.00 3.62 -10.41
CA TYR A 144 -1.99 4.37 -11.14
C TYR A 144 -1.16 3.41 -11.96
N LEU A 145 -0.88 3.80 -13.20
CA LEU A 145 0.01 3.06 -14.09
C LEU A 145 1.22 3.94 -14.38
N TYR A 146 2.40 3.46 -14.01
CA TYR A 146 3.66 4.12 -14.31
C TYR A 146 4.64 3.11 -14.86
N ASP A 147 5.07 3.30 -16.12
CA ASP A 147 5.82 2.30 -16.86
C ASP A 147 5.10 0.94 -16.74
N LYS A 148 5.77 -0.13 -16.32
CA LYS A 148 5.17 -1.45 -16.12
C LYS A 148 4.50 -1.66 -14.76
N PHE A 149 4.47 -0.66 -13.89
CA PHE A 149 3.94 -0.79 -12.53
C PHE A 149 2.50 -0.32 -12.46
N LEU A 150 1.61 -1.24 -12.14
CA LEU A 150 0.21 -0.93 -11.82
C LEU A 150 0.01 -0.96 -10.30
N SER A 151 -0.22 0.20 -9.72
CA SER A 151 -0.60 0.35 -8.31
C SER A 151 -2.12 0.42 -8.20
N VAL A 152 -2.70 -0.36 -7.28
CA VAL A 152 -4.12 -0.32 -6.93
C VAL A 152 -4.22 -0.31 -5.42
N TYR A 153 -4.78 0.75 -4.86
CA TYR A 153 -5.01 0.82 -3.42
C TYR A 153 -6.47 1.17 -3.12
N ILE A 154 -7.01 0.52 -2.09
CA ILE A 154 -8.39 0.65 -1.64
C ILE A 154 -8.36 1.19 -0.22
N ASN A 155 -9.17 2.20 0.06
CA ASN A 155 -9.36 2.79 1.37
C ASN A 155 -10.82 2.64 1.79
N CYS A 156 -11.04 1.98 2.93
CA CYS A 156 -12.34 1.83 3.55
C CYS A 156 -12.32 2.51 4.91
N ARG A 157 -13.13 3.54 5.11
CA ARG A 157 -13.35 4.16 6.42
C ARG A 157 -14.69 3.74 6.96
N VAL A 158 -14.70 3.38 8.24
CA VAL A 158 -15.92 3.00 8.95
C VAL A 158 -16.13 3.90 10.16
N ASP A 159 -17.36 3.93 10.65
CA ASP A 159 -17.76 4.70 11.82
C ASP A 159 -17.03 4.18 13.07
N GLY A 160 -16.80 5.07 14.03
CA GLY A 160 -15.92 4.82 15.17
C GLY A 160 -14.43 5.04 14.92
N GLY A 161 -14.05 5.61 13.76
CA GLY A 161 -12.69 6.07 13.49
C GLY A 161 -11.72 4.99 13.01
N ASN A 162 -12.19 3.78 12.74
CA ASN A 162 -11.38 2.73 12.14
C ASN A 162 -11.32 2.91 10.62
N SER A 163 -10.17 2.59 10.04
CA SER A 163 -10.08 2.39 8.59
C SER A 163 -9.30 1.13 8.27
N ASP A 164 -9.60 0.58 7.12
CA ASP A 164 -8.99 -0.60 6.58
C ASP A 164 -8.61 -0.33 5.12
N GLY A 165 -7.64 -1.07 4.62
CA GLY A 165 -7.17 -0.90 3.26
C GLY A 165 -6.65 -2.21 2.67
N LEU A 166 -6.55 -2.20 1.35
CA LEU A 166 -5.78 -3.17 0.59
C LEU A 166 -4.90 -2.39 -0.39
N CYS A 167 -3.73 -2.93 -0.69
CA CYS A 167 -2.81 -2.33 -1.63
C CYS A 167 -2.10 -3.43 -2.41
N PHE A 168 -2.05 -3.25 -3.73
CA PHE A 168 -1.37 -4.14 -4.65
C PHE A 168 -0.53 -3.32 -5.61
N CYS A 169 0.68 -3.79 -5.89
CA CYS A 169 1.51 -3.27 -6.97
C CYS A 169 1.82 -4.44 -7.91
N PHE A 170 1.50 -4.33 -9.18
CA PHE A 170 1.74 -5.37 -10.18
C PHE A 170 2.84 -4.94 -11.16
N ASP A 171 3.67 -5.89 -11.59
CA ASP A 171 4.34 -5.77 -12.88
C ASP A 171 3.38 -6.28 -13.96
N VAL A 172 2.87 -5.38 -14.80
CA VAL A 172 1.86 -5.70 -15.84
C VAL A 172 2.41 -6.59 -16.94
N THR A 173 3.73 -6.65 -17.12
CA THR A 173 4.36 -7.50 -18.14
C THR A 173 4.37 -8.98 -17.73
N THR A 174 4.49 -9.25 -16.43
CA THR A 174 4.50 -10.61 -15.88
C THR A 174 3.16 -10.99 -15.24
N GLY A 175 2.30 -10.00 -14.98
CA GLY A 175 1.05 -10.16 -14.24
C GLY A 175 1.25 -10.47 -12.76
N LYS A 176 2.47 -10.32 -12.21
CA LYS A 176 2.79 -10.66 -10.82
C LYS A 176 2.56 -9.51 -9.87
N VAL A 177 2.02 -9.81 -8.68
CA VAL A 177 2.05 -8.86 -7.56
C VAL A 177 3.49 -8.80 -7.03
N LEU A 178 4.00 -7.59 -6.89
CA LEU A 178 5.32 -7.30 -6.36
C LEU A 178 5.25 -7.17 -4.84
N GLY A 179 6.18 -7.83 -4.14
CA GLY A 179 6.49 -7.51 -2.76
C GLY A 179 7.24 -6.17 -2.66
N SER A 180 7.16 -5.51 -1.50
CA SER A 180 7.79 -4.21 -1.26
C SER A 180 9.30 -4.20 -1.57
N GLU A 181 10.03 -5.25 -1.17
CA GLU A 181 11.46 -5.39 -1.46
C GLU A 181 11.75 -5.52 -2.97
N THR A 182 10.97 -6.35 -3.68
CA THR A 182 11.09 -6.51 -5.13
C THR A 182 10.80 -5.21 -5.86
N LEU A 183 9.75 -4.48 -5.46
CA LEU A 183 9.42 -3.18 -6.02
C LEU A 183 10.58 -2.19 -5.81
N CYS A 184 11.13 -2.09 -4.59
CA CYS A 184 12.28 -1.23 -4.31
C CYS A 184 13.49 -1.59 -5.18
N SER A 185 13.81 -2.88 -5.31
CA SER A 185 14.91 -3.36 -6.14
C SER A 185 14.72 -2.97 -7.61
N MET A 186 13.50 -3.14 -8.15
CA MET A 186 13.17 -2.76 -9.53
C MET A 186 13.22 -1.25 -9.77
N LEU A 187 12.99 -0.44 -8.73
CA LEU A 187 13.16 1.02 -8.77
C LEU A 187 14.61 1.48 -8.52
N GLY A 188 15.55 0.54 -8.35
CA GLY A 188 16.95 0.84 -8.07
C GLY A 188 17.20 1.39 -6.67
N ARG A 189 16.39 0.97 -5.69
CA ARG A 189 16.43 1.48 -4.31
C ARG A 189 16.78 0.38 -3.33
N ASP A 190 17.61 0.71 -2.36
CA ASP A 190 17.88 -0.17 -1.23
C ASP A 190 16.67 -0.24 -0.29
N TYR A 191 16.13 -1.44 -0.08
CA TYR A 191 14.90 -1.65 0.69
C TYR A 191 15.06 -1.21 2.15
N ASN A 192 16.20 -1.46 2.78
CA ASN A 192 16.44 -1.07 4.17
C ASN A 192 16.52 0.46 4.34
N THR A 193 17.14 1.14 3.38
CA THR A 193 17.18 2.61 3.31
C THR A 193 15.77 3.19 3.17
N VAL A 194 14.93 2.57 2.33
CA VAL A 194 13.52 2.95 2.15
C VAL A 194 12.73 2.73 3.45
N LEU A 195 12.91 1.59 4.14
CA LEU A 195 12.24 1.35 5.44
C LEU A 195 12.67 2.36 6.51
N GLY A 196 13.95 2.74 6.54
CA GLY A 196 14.43 3.80 7.43
C GLY A 196 13.72 5.13 7.20
N LYS A 197 13.64 5.57 5.93
CA LYS A 197 12.91 6.78 5.54
C LYS A 197 11.42 6.70 5.84
N LEU A 198 10.79 5.56 5.59
CA LEU A 198 9.40 5.33 5.95
C LEU A 198 9.19 5.51 7.46
N LYS A 199 10.07 4.97 8.29
CA LYS A 199 9.98 5.09 9.75
C LYS A 199 10.17 6.54 10.22
N ASP A 200 11.09 7.28 9.62
CA ASP A 200 11.31 8.71 9.92
C ASP A 200 10.10 9.58 9.51
N ASN A 201 9.55 9.35 8.32
CA ASN A 201 8.37 10.04 7.81
C ASN A 201 7.12 9.69 8.63
N LEU A 202 6.95 8.41 9.00
CA LEU A 202 5.87 7.94 9.86
C LEU A 202 5.96 8.55 11.26
N THR A 203 7.17 8.64 11.82
CA THR A 203 7.42 9.31 13.10
C THR A 203 7.00 10.78 13.03
N SER A 204 7.47 11.49 12.00
CA SER A 204 7.13 12.90 11.79
C SER A 204 5.63 13.13 11.61
N TYR A 205 4.98 12.24 10.85
CA TYR A 205 3.54 12.25 10.65
C TYR A 205 2.79 12.07 11.97
N TYR A 206 3.16 11.04 12.74
CA TYR A 206 2.51 10.70 14.00
C TYR A 206 2.64 11.83 15.02
N ASP A 207 3.87 12.29 15.25
CA ASP A 207 4.17 13.32 16.25
C ASP A 207 3.47 14.63 15.91
N LYS A 208 3.39 14.99 14.63
CA LYS A 208 2.62 16.16 14.18
C LYS A 208 1.12 15.97 14.44
N LYS A 209 0.54 14.84 14.00
CA LYS A 209 -0.90 14.57 14.07
C LYS A 209 -1.39 14.44 15.51
N PHE A 210 -0.58 13.89 16.41
CA PHE A 210 -0.95 13.58 17.79
C PHE A 210 -0.22 14.41 18.85
N SER A 211 0.47 15.48 18.44
CA SER A 211 1.21 16.40 19.34
C SER A 211 0.40 16.92 20.53
N MET A 212 -0.93 17.01 20.41
CA MET A 212 -1.81 17.54 21.46
C MET A 212 -2.41 16.45 22.37
N LEU A 213 -2.18 15.17 22.07
CA LEU A 213 -2.72 14.07 22.87
C LEU A 213 -1.75 13.73 24.01
N GLN A 214 -2.28 13.70 25.23
CA GLN A 214 -1.57 13.16 26.39
C GLN A 214 -1.62 11.62 26.35
N ASP A 215 -0.61 10.98 26.96
CA ASP A 215 -0.54 9.53 27.19
C ASP A 215 -0.68 8.64 25.94
N ASN A 216 -0.14 9.08 24.80
CA ASN A 216 -0.24 8.38 23.51
C ASN A 216 1.03 7.58 23.14
N ASP A 217 1.94 7.40 24.09
CA ASP A 217 3.26 6.77 23.88
C ASP A 217 3.15 5.29 23.49
N GLU A 218 2.21 4.55 24.08
CA GLU A 218 2.00 3.14 23.73
C GLU A 218 1.55 2.99 22.27
N MET A 219 0.59 3.82 21.85
CA MET A 219 0.07 3.83 20.48
C MET A 219 1.13 4.29 19.47
N ARG A 220 1.99 5.21 19.89
CA ARG A 220 3.16 5.64 19.12
C ARG A 220 4.12 4.46 18.93
N SER A 221 4.44 3.74 20.01
CA SER A 221 5.30 2.56 19.97
C SER A 221 4.72 1.46 19.07
N GLN A 222 3.42 1.22 19.11
CA GLN A 222 2.75 0.25 18.22
C GLN A 222 2.81 0.70 16.75
N THR A 223 2.57 1.98 16.48
CA THR A 223 2.64 2.55 15.13
C THR A 223 4.06 2.44 14.56
N LEU A 224 5.08 2.70 15.37
CA LEU A 224 6.49 2.68 14.94
C LEU A 224 7.19 1.33 15.12
N ALA A 225 6.47 0.30 15.55
CA ALA A 225 7.03 -1.04 15.73
C ALA A 225 7.51 -1.59 14.39
N ASP A 226 8.65 -2.27 14.39
CA ASP A 226 9.22 -2.89 13.18
C ASP A 226 8.23 -3.86 12.55
N SER A 227 7.50 -4.63 13.37
CA SER A 227 6.44 -5.53 12.88
C SER A 227 5.33 -4.81 12.08
N ASN A 228 5.03 -3.54 12.40
CA ASN A 228 4.05 -2.76 11.66
C ASN A 228 4.67 -2.20 10.37
N VAL A 229 5.87 -1.63 10.46
CA VAL A 229 6.60 -1.03 9.33
C VAL A 229 6.95 -2.08 8.28
N ASP A 230 7.46 -3.24 8.69
CA ASP A 230 7.86 -4.35 7.81
C ASP A 230 6.65 -5.01 7.14
N SER A 231 5.48 -4.97 7.79
CA SER A 231 4.23 -5.49 7.21
C SER A 231 3.59 -4.57 6.16
N SER A 232 4.09 -3.33 6.04
CA SER A 232 3.54 -2.33 5.13
C SER A 232 3.63 -2.75 3.66
N LYS A 233 2.63 -2.35 2.89
CA LYS A 233 2.58 -2.61 1.45
C LYS A 233 2.94 -1.35 0.69
N MET A 234 3.96 -1.44 -0.16
CA MET A 234 4.44 -0.31 -0.94
C MET A 234 3.83 -0.27 -2.34
N PHE A 235 3.65 0.94 -2.86
CA PHE A 235 3.09 1.21 -4.18
C PHE A 235 3.54 2.58 -4.69
N LEU A 236 3.29 2.87 -5.97
CA LEU A 236 3.56 4.18 -6.57
C LEU A 236 2.27 5.00 -6.64
N ASN A 237 2.31 6.26 -6.21
CA ASN A 237 1.18 7.19 -6.35
C ASN A 237 1.13 7.86 -7.75
N GLU A 238 0.18 8.79 -7.94
CA GLU A 238 0.05 9.58 -9.18
C GLU A 238 1.32 10.36 -9.58
N SER A 239 2.15 10.73 -8.61
CA SER A 239 3.40 11.45 -8.82
C SER A 239 4.60 10.51 -8.95
N HIS A 240 4.36 9.20 -9.06
CA HIS A 240 5.37 8.15 -9.14
C HIS A 240 6.27 8.06 -7.90
N GLN A 241 5.79 8.58 -6.77
CA GLN A 241 6.48 8.48 -5.49
C GLN A 241 6.12 7.14 -4.84
N LEU A 242 7.12 6.50 -4.25
CA LEU A 242 6.97 5.30 -3.47
C LEU A 242 6.30 5.64 -2.14
N MET A 243 5.08 5.13 -1.98
CA MET A 243 4.27 5.24 -0.79
C MET A 243 4.22 3.88 -0.10
N ALA A 244 3.93 3.89 1.21
CA ALA A 244 3.61 2.70 1.98
C ALA A 244 2.26 2.86 2.66
N MET A 245 1.44 1.81 2.60
CA MET A 245 0.21 1.66 3.37
C MET A 245 0.54 1.10 4.75
N VAL A 246 0.30 1.85 5.82
CA VAL A 246 0.73 1.54 7.20
C VAL A 246 -0.43 1.73 8.18
N ASN A 247 -0.50 0.91 9.22
CA ASN A 247 -1.44 1.10 10.31
C ASN A 247 -0.97 2.20 11.26
N ILE A 248 -1.88 3.08 11.65
CA ILE A 248 -1.71 4.07 12.71
C ILE A 248 -2.63 3.68 13.86
N TYR A 249 -2.07 3.65 15.06
CA TYR A 249 -2.80 3.38 16.29
C TYR A 249 -2.97 4.68 17.06
N ALA A 250 -4.14 4.92 17.68
CA ALA A 250 -4.29 6.01 18.63
C ALA A 250 -5.34 5.71 19.70
N ALA A 251 -5.15 6.34 20.86
CA ALA A 251 -6.07 6.20 21.99
C ALA A 251 -7.42 6.89 21.72
N VAL A 252 -7.42 7.98 20.95
CA VAL A 252 -8.65 8.70 20.59
C VAL A 252 -9.45 7.87 19.59
N GLY A 253 -10.66 7.47 20.00
CA GLY A 253 -11.52 6.58 19.22
C GLY A 253 -11.19 5.09 19.40
N GLY A 254 -10.16 4.73 20.17
CA GLY A 254 -9.73 3.34 20.39
C GLY A 254 -9.43 2.59 19.09
N GLY A 255 -9.04 3.34 18.05
CA GLY A 255 -9.10 2.88 16.68
C GLY A 255 -7.73 2.62 16.07
N GLN A 256 -7.72 1.68 15.14
CA GLN A 256 -6.65 1.48 14.17
C GLN A 256 -7.17 1.98 12.83
N TRP A 257 -6.36 2.77 12.13
CA TRP A 257 -6.68 3.14 10.76
C TRP A 257 -5.43 3.06 9.89
N VAL A 258 -5.66 2.85 8.61
CA VAL A 258 -4.65 2.79 7.57
C VAL A 258 -4.40 4.18 6.99
N GLU A 259 -3.13 4.55 6.86
CA GLU A 259 -2.66 5.76 6.17
C GLU A 259 -1.63 5.40 5.09
N THR A 260 -1.47 6.30 4.13
CA THR A 260 -0.41 6.22 3.12
C THR A 260 0.69 7.22 3.45
N ILE A 261 1.90 6.74 3.70
CA ILE A 261 3.06 7.54 4.10
C ILE A 261 4.15 7.45 3.02
N SER A 262 4.83 8.57 2.73
CA SER A 262 5.98 8.57 1.81
C SER A 262 7.09 7.67 2.34
N ALA A 263 7.64 6.82 1.48
CA ALA A 263 8.81 5.99 1.77
C ALA A 263 10.11 6.55 1.17
N GLU A 264 10.08 7.81 0.72
CA GLU A 264 11.20 8.56 0.13
C GLU A 264 11.65 9.75 0.95
#